data_AF-A0A4Q3WXV5-F1
#
_entry.id   AF-A0A4Q3WXV5-F1
#
_cell.length_a   1.000
_cell.length_b   1.000
_cell.length_c   1.000
_cell.angle_alpha   90.00
_cell.angle_beta   90.00
_cell.angle_gamma   90.00
#
_symmetry.space_group_name_H-M   'P 1'
#
loop_
_entity.id
_entity.type
_entity.pdbx_description
1 polymer ?
#
loop_
_entity_poly.entity_id
_entity_poly.type
_entity_poly.pdbx_seq_one_letter_code
_entity_poly.pdbx_strand_id
1 'polypeptide(L)'
;MIFSPRGYPFGEVAARRRLAWKFVIFEVIFAAAAIGLLCRAINDGGNLVLASLTIGAFVFSLWLASASLNAPLQLALYFENRVDGNIVWSEPIARNLVYLDARAKADSEKPLSLFGFRDDLAGQEIIWHEASLGLETVTALTKKLRDNANLDQETALIIADLAQLQERLQTAVEDGTRFCFILKTPGMSGMEADQRKGHF
;
A
#
# COMPACT_ATOMS: atom_id res chain seq x y z
N MET A 1 -21.41 14.87 14.63
CA MET A 1 -21.24 14.49 13.20
C MET A 1 -21.32 12.98 13.10
N ILE A 2 -22.27 12.46 12.33
CA ILE A 2 -22.45 11.02 12.12
C ILE A 2 -21.50 10.64 10.98
N PHE A 3 -20.38 9.99 11.31
CA PHE A 3 -19.48 9.41 10.31
C PHE A 3 -20.25 8.31 9.56
N SER A 4 -20.50 8.53 8.27
CA SER A 4 -21.07 7.50 7.40
C SER A 4 -20.12 6.29 7.33
N PRO A 5 -20.57 5.06 7.62
CA PRO A 5 -19.72 3.87 7.68
C PRO A 5 -19.34 3.31 6.28
N ARG A 6 -19.49 4.10 5.22
CA ARG A 6 -19.19 3.68 3.85
C ARG A 6 -17.81 4.18 3.41
N GLY A 7 -16.78 3.39 3.67
CA GLY A 7 -15.47 3.62 3.07
C GLY A 7 -14.33 2.95 3.80
N TYR A 8 -14.39 1.64 4.01
CA TYR A 8 -13.15 0.89 4.20
C TYR A 8 -12.25 1.10 2.96
N PRO A 9 -10.92 1.00 3.08
CA PRO A 9 -9.98 1.00 1.95
C PRO A 9 -10.11 -0.21 1.00
N PHE A 10 -11.27 -0.90 0.98
CA PHE A 10 -11.65 -1.83 -0.07
C PHE A 10 -11.62 -1.18 -1.47
N GLY A 11 -11.71 0.15 -1.55
CA GLY A 11 -11.51 0.87 -2.81
C GLY A 11 -10.15 0.59 -3.46
N GLU A 12 -9.09 0.46 -2.66
CA GLU A 12 -7.71 0.30 -3.12
C GLU A 12 -7.39 -1.16 -3.45
N VAL A 13 -7.84 -2.11 -2.63
CA VAL A 13 -7.81 -3.55 -3.00
C VAL A 13 -8.65 -3.78 -4.25
N ALA A 14 -9.81 -3.13 -4.38
CA ALA A 14 -10.62 -3.17 -5.59
C ALA A 14 -10.00 -2.41 -6.76
N ALA A 15 -9.18 -1.38 -6.53
CA ALA A 15 -8.46 -0.64 -7.57
C ALA A 15 -7.28 -1.47 -8.08
N ARG A 16 -6.48 -2.08 -7.20
CA ARG A 16 -5.46 -3.07 -7.54
C ARG A 16 -6.07 -4.26 -8.26
N ARG A 17 -7.21 -4.77 -7.79
CA ARG A 17 -7.96 -5.85 -8.47
C ARG A 17 -8.45 -5.41 -9.85
N ARG A 18 -8.92 -4.16 -10.01
CA ARG A 18 -9.33 -3.59 -11.31
C ARG A 18 -8.14 -3.37 -12.24
N LEU A 19 -7.00 -2.89 -11.72
CA LEU A 19 -5.76 -2.70 -12.47
C LEU A 19 -5.20 -4.06 -12.90
N ALA A 20 -5.14 -5.03 -11.99
CA ALA A 20 -4.78 -6.41 -12.27
C ALA A 20 -5.70 -7.02 -13.33
N TRP A 21 -7.02 -6.80 -13.25
CA TRP A 21 -7.93 -7.22 -14.31
C TRP A 21 -7.60 -6.53 -15.64
N LYS A 22 -7.39 -5.21 -15.68
CA LYS A 22 -6.99 -4.53 -16.93
C LYS A 22 -5.68 -5.11 -17.51
N PHE A 23 -4.71 -5.44 -16.68
CA PHE A 23 -3.48 -6.12 -17.09
C PHE A 23 -3.75 -7.53 -17.62
N VAL A 24 -4.62 -8.31 -16.97
CA VAL A 24 -5.04 -9.64 -17.46
C VAL A 24 -5.72 -9.53 -18.83
N ILE A 25 -6.61 -8.55 -19.04
CA ILE A 25 -7.25 -8.33 -20.35
C ILE A 25 -6.19 -8.00 -21.40
N PHE A 26 -5.28 -7.08 -21.07
CA PHE A 26 -4.21 -6.68 -21.97
C PHE A 26 -3.32 -7.87 -22.36
N GLU A 27 -2.90 -8.69 -21.38
CA GLU A 27 -2.09 -9.89 -21.61
C GLU A 27 -2.82 -10.94 -22.46
N VAL A 28 -4.13 -11.15 -22.26
CA VAL A 28 -4.93 -12.06 -23.09
C VAL A 28 -4.98 -11.58 -24.54
N ILE A 29 -5.19 -10.26 -24.76
CA ILE A 29 -5.19 -9.67 -26.11
C ILE A 29 -3.81 -9.79 -26.75
N PHE A 30 -2.75 -9.49 -26.00
CA PHE A 30 -1.37 -9.56 -26.48
C PHE A 30 -0.97 -11.00 -26.83
N ALA A 31 -1.32 -11.97 -25.97
CA ALA A 31 -1.09 -13.40 -26.24
C ALA A 31 -1.81 -13.87 -27.50
N ALA A 32 -3.08 -13.48 -27.70
CA ALA A 32 -3.82 -13.80 -28.91
C ALA A 32 -3.14 -13.21 -30.18
N ALA A 33 -2.66 -11.97 -30.11
CA ALA A 33 -1.91 -11.35 -31.21
C ALA A 33 -0.57 -12.06 -31.48
N ALA A 34 0.15 -12.42 -30.42
CA ALA A 34 1.41 -13.16 -30.49
C ALA A 34 1.21 -14.54 -31.17
N ILE A 35 0.17 -15.28 -30.79
CA ILE A 35 -0.18 -16.57 -31.41
C ILE A 35 -0.50 -16.38 -32.89
N GLY A 36 -1.28 -15.36 -33.25
CA GLY A 36 -1.61 -15.05 -34.65
C GLY A 36 -0.37 -14.77 -35.50
N LEU A 37 0.57 -13.98 -34.97
CA LEU A 37 1.86 -13.69 -35.61
C LEU A 37 2.73 -14.95 -35.74
N LEU A 38 2.74 -15.81 -34.72
CA LEU A 38 3.49 -17.07 -34.74
C LEU A 38 2.94 -18.03 -35.80
N CYS A 39 1.62 -18.23 -35.87
CA CYS A 39 0.97 -19.05 -36.89
C CYS A 39 1.25 -18.54 -38.31
N ARG A 40 1.23 -17.22 -38.50
CA ARG A 40 1.59 -16.62 -39.79
C ARG A 40 3.06 -16.84 -40.15
N ALA A 41 3.97 -16.65 -39.20
CA ALA A 41 5.40 -16.86 -39.41
C ALA A 41 5.72 -18.32 -39.78
N ILE A 42 4.98 -19.29 -39.23
CA ILE A 42 5.12 -20.71 -39.56
C ILE A 42 4.62 -20.98 -41.00
N ASN A 43 3.47 -20.42 -41.37
CA ASN A 43 2.90 -20.60 -42.72
C ASN A 43 3.75 -19.94 -43.82
N ASP A 44 4.38 -18.79 -43.55
CA ASP A 44 5.15 -18.01 -44.54
C ASP A 44 6.62 -18.49 -44.68
N GLY A 45 6.95 -19.71 -44.21
CA GLY A 45 8.30 -20.29 -44.37
C GLY A 45 9.27 -20.04 -43.21
N GLY A 46 8.75 -19.71 -42.02
CA GLY A 46 9.48 -19.84 -40.75
C GLY A 46 10.51 -18.75 -40.49
N ASN A 47 10.06 -17.50 -40.31
CA ASN A 47 10.96 -16.46 -39.78
C ASN A 47 11.15 -16.64 -38.26
N LEU A 48 12.12 -17.49 -37.89
CA LEU A 48 12.48 -17.82 -36.49
C LEU A 48 12.84 -16.59 -35.66
N VAL A 49 13.38 -15.54 -36.28
CA VAL A 49 13.73 -14.29 -35.59
C VAL A 49 12.48 -13.58 -35.09
N LEU A 50 11.45 -13.47 -35.94
CA LEU A 50 10.18 -12.83 -35.57
C LEU A 50 9.46 -13.61 -34.46
N ALA A 51 9.47 -14.94 -34.53
CA ALA A 51 8.91 -15.80 -33.49
C ALA A 51 9.64 -15.59 -32.14
N SER A 52 10.97 -15.54 -32.15
CA SER A 52 11.78 -15.34 -30.94
C SER A 52 11.55 -13.97 -30.29
N LEU A 53 11.46 -12.89 -31.10
CA LEU A 53 11.15 -11.55 -30.60
C LEU A 53 9.76 -11.46 -29.97
N THR A 54 8.78 -12.13 -30.59
CA THR A 54 7.39 -12.13 -30.10
C THR A 54 7.28 -12.83 -28.74
N ILE A 55 7.92 -13.99 -28.60
CA ILE A 55 7.99 -14.72 -27.32
C ILE A 55 8.73 -13.90 -26.27
N GLY A 56 9.87 -13.29 -26.64
CA GLY A 56 10.65 -12.44 -25.72
C GLY A 56 9.84 -11.25 -25.19
N ALA A 57 9.12 -10.55 -26.08
CA ALA A 57 8.25 -9.43 -25.69
C ALA A 57 7.13 -9.87 -24.73
N PHE A 58 6.52 -11.03 -24.97
CA PHE A 58 5.49 -11.59 -24.09
C PHE A 58 6.03 -11.96 -22.71
N VAL A 59 7.17 -12.65 -22.64
CA VAL A 59 7.79 -12.99 -21.35
C VAL A 59 8.17 -11.72 -20.57
N PHE A 60 8.67 -10.71 -21.27
CA PHE A 60 9.01 -9.43 -20.66
C PHE A 60 7.77 -8.67 -20.14
N SER A 61 6.66 -8.68 -20.88
CA SER A 61 5.41 -8.06 -20.41
C SER A 61 4.85 -8.75 -19.18
N LEU A 62 4.87 -10.09 -19.14
CA LEU A 62 4.51 -10.88 -17.96
C LEU A 62 5.40 -10.56 -16.75
N TRP A 63 6.71 -10.41 -16.97
CA TRP A 63 7.63 -10.02 -15.91
C TRP A 63 7.33 -8.62 -15.37
N LEU A 64 7.08 -7.64 -16.24
CA LEU A 64 6.69 -6.29 -15.84
C LEU A 64 5.35 -6.25 -15.09
N ALA A 65 4.34 -6.99 -15.57
CA ALA A 65 3.04 -7.08 -14.92
C ALA A 65 3.17 -7.71 -13.52
N SER A 66 3.94 -8.79 -13.40
CA SER A 66 4.24 -9.43 -12.11
C SER A 66 4.95 -8.46 -11.16
N ALA A 67 5.98 -7.75 -11.63
CA ALA A 67 6.71 -6.78 -10.82
C ALA A 67 5.80 -5.63 -10.32
N SER A 68 4.88 -5.15 -11.16
CA SER A 68 3.94 -4.09 -10.79
C SER A 68 2.89 -4.55 -9.78
N LEU A 69 2.36 -5.76 -9.93
CA LEU A 69 1.37 -6.32 -9.01
C LEU A 69 1.97 -6.67 -7.65
N ASN A 70 3.25 -7.06 -7.64
CA ASN A 70 4.00 -7.39 -6.43
C ASN A 70 4.74 -6.19 -5.82
N ALA A 71 4.47 -4.97 -6.30
CA ALA A 71 5.06 -3.78 -5.71
C ALA A 71 4.65 -3.69 -4.22
N PRO A 72 5.63 -3.64 -3.29
CA PRO A 72 5.35 -3.67 -1.87
C PRO A 72 4.48 -2.48 -1.50
N LEU A 73 3.37 -2.75 -0.83
CA LEU A 73 2.55 -1.70 -0.26
C LEU A 73 3.18 -1.26 1.05
N GLN A 74 3.40 0.04 1.21
CA GLN A 74 4.00 0.59 2.40
C GLN A 74 3.03 1.52 3.11
N LEU A 75 2.94 1.38 4.42
CA LEU A 75 2.30 2.33 5.28
C LEU A 75 3.27 3.46 5.57
N ALA A 76 2.85 4.70 5.31
CA ALA A 76 3.59 5.90 5.62
C ALA A 76 2.88 6.70 6.71
N LEU A 77 3.64 7.14 7.70
CA LEU A 77 3.19 8.17 8.65
C LEU A 77 3.46 9.55 8.03
N TYR A 78 2.45 10.41 8.02
CA TYR A 78 2.53 11.74 7.41
C TYR A 78 2.05 12.80 8.40
N PHE A 79 2.75 13.92 8.47
CA PHE A 79 2.52 14.99 9.44
C PHE A 79 2.13 16.29 8.75
N GLU A 80 1.29 17.08 9.43
CA GLU A 80 0.85 18.37 8.93
C GLU A 80 2.00 19.38 8.89
N ASN A 81 2.83 19.37 9.93
CA ASN A 81 4.03 20.19 10.02
C ASN A 81 5.27 19.29 9.95
N ARG A 82 6.43 19.90 9.68
CA ARG A 82 7.70 19.19 9.69
C ARG A 82 8.00 18.73 11.11
N VAL A 83 8.06 17.41 11.28
CA VAL A 83 8.57 16.75 12.49
C VAL A 83 9.98 16.27 12.17
N ASP A 84 10.95 16.55 13.05
CA ASP A 84 12.33 16.13 12.81
C ASP A 84 12.45 14.61 12.87
N GLY A 85 12.99 14.00 11.81
CA GLY A 85 13.15 12.56 11.78
C GLY A 85 13.31 11.93 10.40
N ASN A 86 13.59 10.63 10.43
CA ASN A 86 13.48 9.77 9.26
C ASN A 86 12.02 9.32 9.10
N ILE A 87 11.57 9.34 7.86
CA ILE A 87 10.27 8.85 7.44
C ILE A 87 10.09 7.39 7.88
N VAL A 88 8.96 7.06 8.50
CA VAL A 88 8.62 5.69 8.87
C VAL A 88 7.78 5.06 7.76
N TRP A 89 8.35 4.05 7.12
CA TRP A 89 7.68 3.20 6.14
C TRP A 89 7.55 1.79 6.72
N SER A 90 6.35 1.23 6.70
CA SER A 90 6.12 -0.15 7.15
C SER A 90 5.32 -0.95 6.12
N GLU A 91 5.99 -1.92 5.48
CA GLU A 91 5.32 -2.94 4.68
C GLU A 91 4.58 -3.99 5.54
N PRO A 92 5.17 -4.53 6.64
CA PRO A 92 4.48 -5.49 7.51
C PRO A 92 3.12 -5.01 8.02
N ILE A 93 3.02 -3.75 8.46
CA ILE A 93 1.76 -3.18 8.93
C ILE A 93 0.77 -3.02 7.76
N ALA A 94 1.23 -2.54 6.61
CA ALA A 94 0.37 -2.37 5.44
C ALA A 94 -0.24 -3.69 4.95
N ARG A 95 0.55 -4.77 4.90
CA ARG A 95 0.06 -6.11 4.52
C ARG A 95 -0.95 -6.68 5.52
N ASN A 96 -0.81 -6.33 6.80
CA ASN A 96 -1.63 -6.87 7.88
C ASN A 96 -2.70 -5.88 8.38
N LEU A 97 -2.97 -4.80 7.66
CA LEU A 97 -3.86 -3.72 8.11
C LEU A 97 -5.26 -4.22 8.48
N VAL A 98 -5.84 -5.13 7.68
CA VAL A 98 -7.18 -5.70 7.95
C VAL A 98 -7.18 -6.49 9.26
N TYR A 99 -6.13 -7.27 9.49
CA TYR A 99 -5.96 -8.03 10.73
C TYR A 99 -5.80 -7.08 11.93
N LEU A 100 -4.98 -6.05 11.80
CA LEU A 100 -4.73 -5.07 12.86
C LEU A 100 -5.99 -4.25 13.18
N ASP A 101 -6.76 -3.84 12.17
CA ASP A 101 -8.03 -3.13 12.36
C ASP A 101 -9.07 -4.01 13.04
N ALA A 102 -9.17 -5.29 12.65
CA ALA A 102 -10.06 -6.23 13.30
C ALA A 102 -9.67 -6.42 14.77
N ARG A 103 -8.37 -6.46 15.06
CA ARG A 103 -7.84 -6.56 16.43
C ARG A 103 -8.15 -5.31 17.25
N ALA A 104 -7.91 -4.12 16.70
CA ALA A 104 -8.25 -2.86 17.36
C ALA A 104 -9.74 -2.79 17.71
N LYS A 105 -10.62 -3.12 16.76
CA LYS A 105 -12.08 -3.10 16.96
C LYS A 105 -12.53 -4.11 18.01
N ALA A 106 -11.93 -5.30 18.05
CA ALA A 106 -12.26 -6.30 19.06
C ALA A 106 -11.98 -5.81 20.49
N ASP A 107 -11.02 -4.90 20.65
CA ASP A 107 -10.65 -4.29 21.91
C ASP A 107 -11.29 -2.90 22.14
N SER A 108 -12.30 -2.53 21.34
CA SER A 108 -12.94 -1.19 21.37
C SER A 108 -12.00 -0.02 21.09
N GLU A 109 -10.84 -0.29 20.49
CA GLU A 109 -9.91 0.73 20.01
C GLU A 109 -10.28 1.22 18.61
N LYS A 110 -9.79 2.39 18.24
CA LYS A 110 -9.95 2.92 16.88
C LYS A 110 -9.12 2.06 15.91
N PRO A 111 -9.66 1.66 14.74
CA PRO A 111 -8.84 0.98 13.74
C PRO A 111 -7.77 1.94 13.18
N LEU A 112 -6.63 1.40 12.74
CA LEU A 112 -5.57 2.20 12.12
C LEU A 112 -6.08 2.88 10.84
N SER A 113 -6.95 2.21 10.09
CA SER A 113 -7.63 2.80 8.93
C SER A 113 -8.62 3.93 9.26
N LEU A 114 -8.85 4.27 10.53
CA LEU A 114 -9.60 5.49 10.85
C LEU A 114 -8.75 6.74 10.68
N PHE A 115 -7.45 6.62 10.93
CA PHE A 115 -6.50 7.73 10.86
C PHE A 115 -5.91 7.90 9.47
N GLY A 116 -6.48 7.22 8.46
CA GLY A 116 -5.98 7.27 7.09
C GLY A 116 -6.69 6.35 6.09
N PHE A 117 -6.25 6.50 4.84
CA PHE A 117 -6.58 5.77 3.61
C PHE A 117 -7.85 6.17 2.85
N ARG A 118 -7.79 7.40 2.36
CA ARG A 118 -8.13 7.74 0.98
C ARG A 118 -6.81 7.91 0.19
N ASP A 119 -6.53 6.95 -0.70
CA ASP A 119 -5.26 6.76 -1.45
C ASP A 119 -5.09 7.72 -2.66
N ASP A 120 -3.84 7.83 -3.10
CA ASP A 120 -3.12 8.90 -3.78
C ASP A 120 -3.57 9.34 -5.17
N LEU A 121 -4.30 8.51 -5.91
CA LEU A 121 -4.42 8.74 -7.36
C LEU A 121 -5.65 9.57 -7.76
N ALA A 122 -6.42 10.10 -6.81
CA ALA A 122 -7.71 10.74 -7.10
C ALA A 122 -7.92 12.13 -6.46
N GLY A 123 -6.88 12.77 -5.93
CA GLY A 123 -7.02 14.11 -5.32
C GLY A 123 -7.95 14.12 -4.10
N GLN A 124 -7.96 13.04 -3.34
CA GLN A 124 -8.80 12.93 -2.16
C GLN A 124 -8.25 13.78 -1.02
N GLU A 125 -9.15 14.46 -0.31
CA GLU A 125 -8.80 15.34 0.80
C GLU A 125 -8.10 14.58 1.93
N ILE A 126 -6.92 15.07 2.32
CA ILE A 126 -6.18 14.58 3.49
C ILE A 126 -6.93 15.02 4.74
N ILE A 127 -7.23 14.06 5.62
CA ILE A 127 -7.84 14.32 6.92
C ILE A 127 -6.76 14.22 7.99
N TRP A 128 -6.51 15.32 8.67
CA TRP A 128 -5.55 15.40 9.76
C TRP A 128 -6.19 14.97 11.09
N HIS A 129 -5.44 14.19 11.87
CA HIS A 129 -5.87 13.64 13.15
C HIS A 129 -4.91 14.05 14.27
N GLU A 130 -5.42 14.19 15.48
CA GLU A 130 -4.61 14.44 16.68
C GLU A 130 -3.67 13.25 16.95
N ALA A 131 -2.37 13.52 17.09
CA ALA A 131 -1.34 12.49 17.29
C ALA A 131 -1.58 11.61 18.53
N SER A 132 -2.17 12.17 19.57
CA SER A 132 -2.51 11.44 20.81
C SER A 132 -3.45 10.26 20.53
N LEU A 133 -4.43 10.42 19.64
CA LEU A 133 -5.37 9.36 19.30
C LEU A 133 -4.69 8.21 18.53
N GLY A 134 -3.74 8.56 17.66
CA GLY A 134 -2.91 7.58 16.97
C GLY A 134 -2.02 6.83 17.96
N LEU A 135 -1.36 7.57 18.84
CA LEU A 135 -0.46 7.00 19.84
C LEU A 135 -1.18 6.03 20.77
N GLU A 136 -2.35 6.39 21.29
CA GLU A 136 -3.21 5.51 22.09
C GLU A 136 -3.50 4.19 21.36
N THR A 137 -3.92 4.29 20.11
CA THR A 137 -4.26 3.12 19.27
C THR A 137 -3.06 2.21 19.05
N VAL A 138 -1.92 2.79 18.63
CA VAL A 138 -0.69 2.02 18.35
C VAL A 138 -0.14 1.42 19.65
N THR A 139 -0.25 2.12 20.78
CA THR A 139 0.13 1.60 22.11
C THR A 139 -0.70 0.40 22.52
N ALA A 140 -2.02 0.49 22.38
CA ALA A 140 -2.93 -0.60 22.68
C ALA A 140 -2.65 -1.83 21.80
N LEU A 141 -2.51 -1.63 20.48
CA LEU A 141 -2.20 -2.70 19.53
C LEU A 141 -0.88 -3.40 19.85
N THR A 142 0.20 -2.65 20.07
CA THR A 142 1.53 -3.23 20.37
C THR A 142 1.49 -4.07 21.65
N LYS A 143 0.85 -3.57 22.71
CA LYS A 143 0.70 -4.32 23.97
C LYS A 143 -0.01 -5.64 23.73
N LYS A 144 -1.13 -5.61 23.00
CA LYS A 144 -1.96 -6.79 22.71
C LYS A 144 -1.26 -7.83 21.85
N LEU A 145 -0.45 -7.40 20.89
CA LEU A 145 0.36 -8.30 20.07
C LEU A 145 1.46 -8.97 20.90
N ARG A 146 2.10 -8.23 21.82
CA ARG A 146 3.10 -8.78 22.75
C ARG A 146 2.51 -9.75 23.77
N ASP A 147 1.29 -9.51 24.24
CA ASP A 147 0.60 -10.38 25.20
C ASP A 147 0.16 -11.73 24.57
N ASN A 148 0.30 -11.91 23.25
CA ASN A 148 -0.03 -13.16 22.58
C ASN A 148 1.12 -14.17 22.73
N ALA A 149 0.82 -15.35 23.28
CA ALA A 149 1.82 -16.35 23.69
C ALA A 149 2.62 -16.98 22.52
N ASN A 150 2.13 -16.86 21.29
CA ASN A 150 2.78 -17.42 20.09
C ASN A 150 3.17 -16.29 19.13
N LEU A 151 4.26 -15.59 19.46
CA LEU A 151 4.86 -14.60 18.58
C LEU A 151 5.58 -15.29 17.42
N ASP A 152 5.00 -15.25 16.23
CA ASP A 152 5.69 -15.61 15.00
C ASP A 152 6.60 -14.47 14.51
N GLN A 153 7.44 -14.76 13.52
CA GLN A 153 8.39 -13.80 12.96
C GLN A 153 7.68 -12.58 12.35
N GLU A 154 6.53 -12.78 11.72
CA GLU A 154 5.78 -11.67 11.10
C GLU A 154 5.21 -10.72 12.16
N THR A 155 4.64 -11.25 13.25
CA THR A 155 4.15 -10.47 14.37
C THR A 155 5.28 -9.71 15.05
N ALA A 156 6.47 -10.30 15.17
CA ALA A 156 7.64 -9.62 15.71
C ALA A 156 8.06 -8.40 14.86
N LEU A 157 8.01 -8.52 13.52
CA LEU A 157 8.27 -7.39 12.61
C LEU A 157 7.20 -6.30 12.74
N ILE A 158 5.92 -6.67 12.81
CA ILE A 158 4.83 -5.72 13.04
C ILE A 158 5.04 -4.96 14.35
N ILE A 159 5.41 -5.65 15.44
CA ILE A 159 5.67 -5.01 16.74
C ILE A 159 6.84 -4.03 16.66
N ALA A 160 7.91 -4.38 15.94
CA ALA A 160 9.06 -3.50 15.76
C ALA A 160 8.67 -2.22 14.99
N ASP A 161 7.87 -2.35 13.93
CA ASP A 161 7.39 -1.22 13.15
C ASP A 161 6.39 -0.35 13.95
N LEU A 162 5.49 -0.97 14.72
CA LEU A 162 4.57 -0.24 15.59
C LEU A 162 5.34 0.54 16.68
N ALA A 163 6.46 0.02 17.18
CA ALA A 163 7.30 0.75 18.14
C ALA A 163 7.93 2.00 17.52
N GLN A 164 8.36 1.94 16.26
CA GLN A 164 8.84 3.13 15.53
C GLN A 164 7.71 4.15 15.31
N LEU A 165 6.50 3.69 15.00
CA LEU A 165 5.32 4.57 14.90
C LEU A 165 4.98 5.23 16.24
N GLN A 166 5.08 4.50 17.36
CA GLN A 166 4.87 5.06 18.70
C GLN A 166 5.85 6.19 18.99
N GLU A 167 7.14 5.98 18.73
CA GLU A 167 8.17 7.00 18.96
C GLU A 167 7.86 8.28 18.17
N ARG A 168 7.51 8.15 16.89
CA ARG A 168 7.17 9.31 16.04
C ARG A 168 5.87 10.00 16.45
N LEU A 169 4.84 9.24 16.78
CA LEU A 169 3.58 9.81 17.26
C LEU A 169 3.76 10.51 18.61
N GLN A 170 4.65 10.01 19.47
CA GLN A 170 5.01 10.65 20.73
C GLN A 170 5.66 12.01 20.49
N THR A 171 6.64 12.11 19.57
CA THR A 171 7.22 13.40 19.16
C THR A 171 6.15 14.36 18.62
N ALA A 172 5.26 13.87 17.75
CA ALA A 172 4.19 14.70 17.22
C ALA A 172 3.19 15.18 18.29
N VAL A 173 2.95 14.39 19.35
CA VAL A 173 2.17 14.83 20.52
C VAL A 173 2.88 15.96 21.26
N GLU A 174 4.19 15.84 21.48
CA GLU A 174 5.00 16.86 22.15
C GLU A 174 5.03 18.17 21.35
N ASP A 175 5.10 18.07 20.03
CA ASP A 175 5.10 19.20 19.10
C ASP A 175 3.69 19.76 18.80
N GLY A 176 2.63 19.13 19.30
CA GLY A 176 1.24 19.52 19.01
C GLY A 176 0.89 19.41 17.52
N THR A 177 1.53 18.49 16.78
CA THR A 177 1.36 18.31 15.34
C THR A 177 0.35 17.20 15.03
N ARG A 178 -0.49 17.43 14.03
CA ARG A 178 -1.45 16.44 13.54
C ARG A 178 -0.82 15.49 12.52
N PHE A 179 -1.39 14.30 12.40
CA PHE A 179 -0.90 13.26 11.51
C PHE A 179 -2.00 12.64 10.67
N CYS A 180 -1.61 11.88 9.65
CA CYS A 180 -2.46 10.91 8.97
C CYS A 180 -1.61 9.75 8.45
N PHE A 181 -2.26 8.62 8.18
CA PHE A 181 -1.63 7.50 7.50
C PHE A 181 -1.91 7.50 5.99
N ILE A 182 -0.88 7.21 5.19
CA ILE A 182 -0.96 7.12 3.73
C ILE A 182 -0.43 5.75 3.28
N LEU A 183 -1.16 5.10 2.38
CA LEU A 183 -0.70 3.88 1.71
C LEU A 183 0.10 4.32 0.48
N LYS A 184 1.32 3.81 0.34
CA LYS A 184 2.23 4.16 -0.74
C LYS A 184 2.62 2.92 -1.54
N THR A 185 2.53 3.03 -2.85
CA THR A 185 3.29 2.19 -3.78
C THR A 185 4.63 2.84 -4.12
N PRO A 186 5.72 2.08 -4.27
CA PRO A 186 6.96 2.63 -4.79
C PRO A 186 6.73 3.26 -6.17
N GLY A 187 7.21 4.49 -6.38
CA GLY A 187 7.08 5.21 -7.66
C GLY A 187 6.35 6.55 -7.63
N MET A 188 5.97 7.07 -6.45
CA MET A 188 5.41 8.43 -6.31
C MET A 188 6.31 9.49 -6.94
N SER A 189 5.74 10.33 -7.79
CA SER A 189 6.51 11.39 -8.43
C SER A 189 6.85 12.51 -7.43
N GLY A 190 7.97 13.22 -7.63
CA GLY A 190 8.30 14.39 -6.81
C GLY A 190 7.21 15.47 -6.84
N MET A 191 6.59 15.68 -8.00
CA MET A 191 5.44 16.60 -8.15
C MET A 191 4.23 16.20 -7.30
N GLU A 192 3.98 14.91 -7.14
CA GLU A 192 2.89 14.38 -6.31
C GLU A 192 3.19 14.58 -4.82
N ALA A 193 4.45 14.38 -4.41
CA ALA A 193 4.90 14.72 -3.07
C ALA A 193 4.79 16.23 -2.79
N ASP A 194 5.13 17.09 -3.75
CA ASP A 194 5.09 18.56 -3.59
C ASP A 194 3.67 19.13 -3.57
N GLN A 195 2.70 18.48 -4.24
CA GLN A 195 1.29 18.88 -4.19
C GLN A 195 0.66 18.62 -2.81
N ARG A 196 1.25 17.74 -2.03
CA ARG A 196 0.79 17.39 -0.70
C ARG A 196 1.40 18.37 0.29
N LYS A 197 0.55 19.18 0.92
CA LYS A 197 0.96 20.26 1.84
C LYS A 197 1.51 19.78 3.20
N GLY A 198 2.00 18.55 3.30
CA GLY A 198 2.52 17.97 4.54
C GLY A 198 3.95 17.44 4.38
N HIS A 199 4.46 16.84 5.46
CA HIS A 199 5.83 16.31 5.52
C HIS A 199 5.83 14.86 5.99
N PHE A 200 6.71 14.06 5.37
CA PHE A 200 6.98 12.68 5.75
C PHE A 200 8.04 12.62 6.85
#